data_AF-A0A809WUP3-F1
#
_entry.id   AF-A0A809WUP3-F1
#
_cell.length_a   1.000
_cell.length_b   1.000
_cell.length_c   1.000
_cell.angle_alpha   90.00
_cell.angle_beta   90.00
_cell.angle_gamma   90.00
#
_symmetry.space_group_name_H-M   'P 1'
#
loop_
_entity.id
_entity.type
_entity.pdbx_description
1 polymer ?
#
loop_
_entity_poly.entity_id
_entity_poly.type
_entity_poly.pdbx_seq_one_letter_code
_entity_poly.pdbx_strand_id
1 'polypeptide(L)'
;MDGETYVENGSAWSPFRSVSDLQLKQPTTKRFIYVVRPFLGNRTGVLVIKSNRLATQADADDDKKRVRLVRGPVTKEKDCEEEPAYFPKGGKTVSTQAYEDYHDYPAKDTAALRKDEGTLRAFHFEYQSAAKRRCARTDDDSYDRFPFNRNSNRAQFSYDSEVVSSGLYYPWRLAWRAASPFEGSAEHLTTAMKYETAGGLACVLFSLPLRPTEYVIRINDIEGREKPPSNRRVGDRRFP
;
A
#
# COMPACT_ATOMS: atom_id res chain seq x y z
N MET A 1 -2.54 -13.77 12.10
CA MET A 1 -3.30 -13.24 10.94
C MET A 1 -4.08 -12.04 11.44
N ASP A 2 -3.68 -10.84 11.02
CA ASP A 2 -4.21 -9.60 11.62
C ASP A 2 -5.34 -8.97 10.80
N GLY A 3 -5.79 -9.65 9.73
CA GLY A 3 -7.02 -9.27 9.06
C GLY A 3 -7.55 -10.20 7.96
N GLU A 4 -8.80 -9.95 7.60
CA GLU A 4 -9.55 -10.68 6.57
C GLU A 4 -10.26 -9.70 5.63
N THR A 5 -10.15 -9.96 4.31
CA THR A 5 -10.78 -9.14 3.28
C THR A 5 -12.11 -9.75 2.87
N TYR A 6 -13.14 -8.92 2.78
CA TYR A 6 -14.46 -9.24 2.25
C TYR A 6 -14.75 -8.34 1.06
N VAL A 7 -15.59 -8.81 0.14
CA VAL A 7 -16.06 -8.08 -1.04
C VAL A 7 -17.58 -8.07 -1.06
N GLU A 8 -18.15 -6.96 -1.54
CA GLU A 8 -19.59 -6.79 -1.72
C GLU A 8 -20.08 -7.61 -2.94
N ASN A 9 -21.04 -8.49 -2.68
CA ASN A 9 -21.74 -9.29 -3.69
C ASN A 9 -23.26 -9.12 -3.53
N GLY A 10 -23.85 -8.25 -4.34
CA GLY A 10 -25.25 -7.84 -4.17
C GLY A 10 -25.44 -7.11 -2.84
N SER A 11 -26.31 -7.64 -1.97
CA SER A 11 -26.56 -7.11 -0.63
C SER A 11 -25.73 -7.78 0.48
N ALA A 12 -24.84 -8.72 0.13
CA ALA A 12 -24.06 -9.50 1.10
C ALA A 12 -22.55 -9.23 1.00
N TRP A 13 -21.82 -9.55 2.08
CA TRP A 13 -20.37 -9.53 2.15
C TRP A 13 -19.85 -10.97 2.20
N SER A 14 -18.93 -11.31 1.30
CA SER A 14 -18.31 -12.64 1.25
C SER A 14 -16.79 -12.55 1.35
N PRO A 15 -16.10 -13.54 1.95
CA PRO A 15 -14.64 -13.57 1.98
C PRO A 15 -14.06 -13.43 0.57
N PHE A 16 -13.13 -12.51 0.38
CA PHE A 16 -12.46 -12.28 -0.89
C PHE A 16 -11.22 -13.18 -1.01
N ARG A 17 -11.15 -13.93 -2.12
CA ARG A 17 -10.04 -14.85 -2.43
C ARG A 17 -9.40 -14.60 -3.78
N SER A 18 -10.11 -14.04 -4.75
CA SER A 18 -9.53 -13.66 -6.04
C SER A 18 -10.44 -12.71 -6.79
N VAL A 19 -9.87 -11.97 -7.76
CA VAL A 19 -10.68 -11.19 -8.70
C VAL A 19 -11.42 -12.11 -9.67
N SER A 20 -10.87 -13.28 -10.00
CA SER A 20 -11.53 -14.30 -10.81
C SER A 20 -12.86 -14.78 -10.19
N ASP A 21 -12.94 -14.88 -8.86
CA ASP A 21 -14.18 -15.25 -8.13
C ASP A 21 -15.30 -14.21 -8.28
N LEU A 22 -14.98 -12.98 -8.69
CA LEU A 22 -15.97 -11.91 -8.86
C LEU A 22 -16.78 -12.05 -10.16
N GLN A 23 -16.33 -12.90 -11.10
CA GLN A 23 -16.98 -13.16 -12.39
C GLN A 23 -17.43 -11.88 -13.11
N LEU A 24 -16.56 -10.87 -13.12
CA LEU A 24 -16.87 -9.57 -13.70
C LEU A 24 -17.12 -9.71 -15.21
N LYS A 25 -18.23 -9.16 -15.70
CA LYS A 25 -18.57 -9.14 -17.13
C LYS A 25 -18.29 -7.79 -17.80
N GLN A 26 -18.20 -6.73 -17.00
CA GLN A 26 -17.97 -5.36 -17.46
C GLN A 26 -17.16 -4.60 -16.39
N PRO A 27 -16.47 -3.51 -16.78
CA PRO A 27 -15.80 -2.64 -15.82
C PRO A 27 -16.77 -2.17 -14.72
N THR A 28 -16.37 -2.29 -13.46
CA THR A 28 -17.21 -1.94 -12.32
C THR A 28 -16.36 -1.53 -11.12
N THR A 29 -16.93 -0.76 -10.21
CA THR A 29 -16.29 -0.46 -8.93
C THR A 29 -16.83 -1.43 -7.88
N LYS A 30 -15.96 -2.24 -7.29
CA LYS A 30 -16.31 -3.15 -6.20
C LYS A 30 -15.93 -2.56 -4.86
N ARG A 31 -16.81 -2.73 -3.87
CA ARG A 31 -16.57 -2.35 -2.48
C ARG A 31 -15.98 -3.53 -1.71
N PHE A 32 -15.04 -3.21 -0.84
CA PHE A 32 -14.33 -4.16 -0.01
C PHE A 32 -14.35 -3.70 1.44
N ILE A 33 -14.26 -4.66 2.36
CA ILE A 33 -13.98 -4.43 3.77
C ILE A 33 -12.71 -5.21 4.11
N TYR A 34 -11.71 -4.54 4.66
CA TYR A 34 -10.62 -5.20 5.37
C TYR A 34 -10.89 -5.13 6.88
N VAL A 35 -11.06 -6.28 7.51
CA VAL A 35 -11.27 -6.38 8.96
C VAL A 35 -9.93 -6.52 9.63
N VAL A 36 -9.49 -5.49 10.36
CA VAL A 36 -8.28 -5.54 11.20
C VAL A 36 -8.64 -6.09 12.58
N ARG A 37 -7.90 -7.08 13.06
CA ARG A 37 -8.03 -7.65 14.42
C ARG A 37 -6.68 -7.75 15.10
N PRO A 38 -6.21 -6.69 15.80
CA PRO A 38 -4.96 -6.74 16.55
C PRO A 38 -4.97 -7.84 17.60
N PHE A 39 -3.79 -8.42 17.85
CA PHE A 39 -3.59 -9.39 18.94
C PHE A 39 -3.69 -8.75 20.34
N LEU A 40 -3.41 -7.45 20.48
CA LEU A 40 -3.43 -6.73 21.76
C LEU A 40 -4.09 -5.36 21.62
N GLY A 41 -5.16 -5.16 22.39
CA GLY A 41 -5.77 -3.85 22.62
C GLY A 41 -6.27 -3.14 21.36
N ASN A 42 -6.65 -1.87 21.55
CA ASN A 42 -6.95 -0.98 20.43
C ASN A 42 -5.64 -0.37 19.89
N ARG A 43 -5.59 -0.11 18.58
CA ARG A 43 -4.51 0.60 17.91
C ARG A 43 -5.00 1.45 16.75
N THR A 44 -4.20 2.47 16.43
CA THR A 44 -4.27 3.23 15.18
C THR A 44 -3.24 2.67 14.21
N GLY A 45 -3.58 2.65 12.92
CA GLY A 45 -2.68 2.22 11.86
C GLY A 45 -3.10 2.71 10.49
N VAL A 46 -2.36 2.25 9.48
CA VAL A 46 -2.60 2.61 8.07
C VAL A 46 -2.54 1.37 7.20
N LEU A 47 -3.58 1.17 6.40
CA LEU A 47 -3.60 0.19 5.33
C LEU A 47 -3.13 0.83 4.02
N VAL A 48 -2.20 0.15 3.36
CA VAL A 48 -1.77 0.44 1.99
C VAL A 48 -2.34 -0.66 1.10
N ILE A 49 -3.40 -0.33 0.37
CA ILE A 49 -4.04 -1.20 -0.61
C ILE A 49 -3.44 -0.91 -1.98
N LYS A 50 -2.89 -1.91 -2.64
CA LYS A 50 -2.33 -1.81 -3.99
C LYS A 50 -3.07 -2.74 -4.91
N SER A 51 -3.37 -2.27 -6.11
CA SER A 51 -3.85 -3.11 -7.20
C SER A 51 -3.13 -2.76 -8.49
N ASN A 52 -2.81 -3.78 -9.27
CA ASN A 52 -2.36 -3.64 -10.65
C ASN A 52 -2.92 -4.79 -11.49
N ARG A 53 -3.12 -4.52 -12.77
CA ARG A 53 -3.63 -5.47 -13.74
C ARG A 53 -2.48 -5.94 -14.63
N LEU A 54 -2.54 -7.17 -15.14
CA LEU A 54 -1.64 -7.56 -16.24
C LEU A 54 -1.92 -6.70 -17.49
N ALA A 55 -0.85 -6.21 -18.10
CA ALA A 55 -0.94 -5.41 -19.31
C ALA A 55 -1.31 -6.28 -20.52
N THR A 56 -2.06 -5.71 -21.43
CA THR A 56 -2.46 -6.29 -22.71
C THR A 56 -1.90 -5.44 -23.85
N GLN A 57 -1.93 -5.99 -25.08
CA GLN A 57 -1.52 -5.24 -26.27
C GLN A 57 -2.40 -4.02 -26.55
N ALA A 58 -3.64 -4.01 -26.05
CA ALA A 58 -4.59 -2.91 -26.24
C ALA A 58 -4.36 -1.74 -25.26
N ASP A 59 -3.54 -1.92 -24.23
CA ASP A 59 -3.32 -0.90 -23.21
C ASP A 59 -2.41 0.21 -23.72
N ALA A 60 -2.84 1.45 -23.47
CA ALA A 60 -2.04 2.62 -23.80
C ALA A 60 -0.76 2.65 -22.95
N ASP A 61 0.30 3.23 -23.50
CA ASP A 61 1.57 3.39 -22.80
C ASP A 61 1.42 4.14 -21.46
N ASP A 62 0.49 5.10 -21.41
CA ASP A 62 0.18 5.86 -20.21
C ASP A 62 -0.39 4.98 -19.08
N ASP A 63 -1.15 3.93 -19.39
CA ASP A 63 -1.72 3.01 -18.40
C ASP A 63 -0.65 2.16 -17.73
N LYS A 64 0.49 1.97 -18.40
CA LYS A 64 1.66 1.19 -17.94
C LYS A 64 2.66 2.04 -17.16
N LYS A 65 2.68 3.36 -17.39
CA LYS A 65 3.72 4.27 -16.88
C LYS A 65 3.28 5.12 -15.69
N ARG A 66 2.08 4.88 -15.16
CA ARG A 66 1.47 5.72 -14.13
C ARG A 66 0.97 4.92 -12.93
N VAL A 67 1.09 5.51 -11.76
CA VAL A 67 0.48 5.06 -10.51
C VAL A 67 -0.52 6.09 -10.04
N ARG A 68 -1.77 5.68 -9.91
CA ARG A 68 -2.83 6.47 -9.27
C ARG A 68 -2.70 6.32 -7.77
N LEU A 69 -2.60 7.44 -7.08
CA LEU A 69 -2.53 7.56 -5.63
C LEU A 69 -3.88 8.04 -5.12
N VAL A 70 -4.47 7.32 -4.18
CA VAL A 70 -5.74 7.69 -3.52
C VAL A 70 -5.53 7.67 -2.01
N ARG A 71 -5.89 8.75 -1.33
CA ARG A 71 -5.78 8.83 0.11
C ARG A 71 -7.16 8.98 0.72
N GLY A 72 -7.46 8.16 1.72
CA GLY A 72 -8.62 8.37 2.58
C GLY A 72 -8.53 9.73 3.29
N PRO A 73 -9.64 10.23 3.85
CA PRO A 73 -9.59 11.42 4.68
C PRO A 73 -8.67 11.17 5.89
N VAL A 74 -7.77 12.12 6.14
CA VAL A 74 -6.86 12.13 7.29
C VAL A 74 -6.98 13.49 7.96
N THR A 75 -7.20 13.49 9.27
CA THR A 75 -7.17 14.69 10.11
C THR A 75 -5.87 14.74 10.90
N LYS A 76 -5.48 15.94 11.33
CA LYS A 76 -4.38 16.10 12.27
C LYS A 76 -4.62 15.23 13.51
N GLU A 77 -3.58 14.51 13.91
CA GLU A 77 -3.57 13.76 15.16
C GLU A 77 -3.15 14.65 16.31
N LYS A 78 -3.65 14.32 17.50
CA LYS A 78 -3.14 14.93 18.74
C LYS A 78 -1.65 14.58 18.86
N ASP A 79 -0.83 15.55 19.26
CA ASP A 79 0.62 15.36 19.49
C ASP A 79 1.47 15.05 18.24
N CYS A 80 0.87 15.01 17.04
CA CYS A 80 1.62 14.99 15.79
C CYS A 80 1.81 16.41 15.27
N GLU A 81 3.04 16.70 14.85
CA GLU A 81 3.44 18.06 14.47
C GLU A 81 2.87 18.43 13.10
N GLU A 82 2.83 17.47 12.17
CA GLU A 82 2.49 17.73 10.78
C GLU A 82 0.98 17.74 10.53
N GLU A 83 0.53 18.84 9.93
CA GLU A 83 -0.80 18.89 9.29
C GLU A 83 -0.79 18.08 8.00
N PRO A 84 -1.71 17.12 7.80
CA PRO A 84 -1.79 16.38 6.55
C PRO A 84 -1.96 17.33 5.36
N ALA A 85 -1.01 17.33 4.43
CA ALA A 85 -1.12 18.12 3.21
C ALA A 85 -2.44 17.80 2.47
N TYR A 86 -3.07 18.80 1.85
CA TYR A 86 -4.27 18.56 1.05
C TYR A 86 -4.01 17.51 -0.03
N PHE A 87 -4.90 16.51 -0.11
CA PHE A 87 -4.87 15.50 -1.15
C PHE A 87 -6.28 15.30 -1.71
N PRO A 88 -6.48 15.41 -3.03
CA PRO A 88 -7.80 15.38 -3.63
C PRO A 88 -8.46 14.00 -3.45
N LYS A 89 -9.77 13.98 -3.19
CA LYS A 89 -10.58 12.75 -3.05
C LYS A 89 -10.52 11.86 -4.30
N GLY A 90 -10.39 12.46 -5.48
CA GLY A 90 -10.22 11.75 -6.75
C GLY A 90 -8.83 11.12 -6.94
N GLY A 91 -7.89 11.43 -6.06
CA GLY A 91 -6.49 11.02 -6.15
C GLY A 91 -5.65 11.89 -7.07
N LYS A 92 -4.35 11.61 -7.10
CA LYS A 92 -3.39 12.17 -8.05
C LYS A 92 -2.66 11.04 -8.75
N THR A 93 -1.99 11.36 -9.84
CA THR A 93 -1.21 10.39 -10.60
C THR A 93 0.25 10.82 -10.63
N VAL A 94 1.14 9.84 -10.50
CA VAL A 94 2.59 9.99 -10.60
C VAL A 94 3.12 8.97 -11.59
N SER A 95 4.34 9.17 -12.08
CA SER A 95 5.01 8.16 -12.90
C SER A 95 5.39 6.93 -12.06
N THR A 96 5.39 5.74 -12.67
CA THR A 96 5.87 4.50 -12.03
C THR A 96 7.31 4.65 -11.55
N GLN A 97 8.16 5.29 -12.35
CA GLN A 97 9.55 5.56 -11.97
C GLN A 97 9.67 6.46 -10.74
N ALA A 98 8.96 7.59 -10.68
CA ALA A 98 9.01 8.46 -9.50
C ALA A 98 8.49 7.77 -8.25
N TYR A 99 7.46 6.93 -8.40
CA TYR A 99 6.93 6.13 -7.30
C TYR A 99 7.98 5.14 -6.76
N GLU A 100 8.68 4.39 -7.63
CA GLU A 100 9.78 3.51 -7.18
C GLU A 100 10.92 4.31 -6.56
N ASP A 101 11.35 5.39 -7.22
CA ASP A 101 12.50 6.20 -6.81
C ASP A 101 12.28 6.89 -5.45
N TYR A 102 11.05 7.31 -5.15
CA TYR A 102 10.68 7.91 -3.86
C TYR A 102 10.67 6.88 -2.73
N HIS A 103 10.23 5.65 -3.00
CA HIS A 103 10.21 4.56 -2.03
C HIS A 103 11.51 3.75 -2.01
N ASP A 104 12.54 4.17 -2.74
CA ASP A 104 13.89 3.61 -2.66
C ASP A 104 14.69 4.24 -1.52
N TYR A 105 15.76 3.57 -1.09
CA TYR A 105 16.72 4.13 -0.16
C TYR A 105 18.17 4.05 -0.69
N PRO A 106 18.90 5.18 -0.65
CA PRO A 106 18.34 6.53 -0.56
C PRO A 106 17.38 6.77 -1.73
N ALA A 107 16.44 7.70 -1.57
CA ALA A 107 15.57 8.10 -2.68
C ALA A 107 16.45 8.53 -3.86
N LYS A 108 16.15 8.02 -5.06
CA LYS A 108 16.99 8.29 -6.23
C LYS A 108 16.66 9.67 -6.79
N ASP A 109 17.66 10.54 -6.85
CA ASP A 109 17.50 11.89 -7.40
C ASP A 109 17.42 11.87 -8.94
N THR A 110 16.24 11.50 -9.47
CA THR A 110 15.95 11.41 -10.90
C THR A 110 15.05 12.55 -11.37
N ALA A 111 15.06 12.83 -12.68
CA ALA A 111 14.15 13.81 -13.28
C ALA A 111 12.68 13.44 -13.08
N ALA A 112 12.35 12.14 -13.08
CA ALA A 112 11.02 11.65 -12.78
C ALA A 112 10.62 11.96 -11.34
N LEU A 113 11.50 11.67 -10.36
CA LEU A 113 11.25 11.97 -8.96
C LEU A 113 11.03 13.46 -8.74
N ARG A 114 11.96 14.32 -9.20
CA ARG A 114 11.85 15.79 -9.01
C ARG A 114 10.53 16.37 -9.52
N LYS A 115 9.94 15.77 -10.56
CA LYS A 115 8.66 16.19 -11.12
C LYS A 115 7.47 15.84 -10.22
N ASP A 116 7.48 14.64 -9.63
CA ASP A 116 6.34 14.08 -8.90
C ASP A 116 6.50 14.10 -7.37
N GLU A 117 7.68 14.49 -6.86
CA GLU A 117 8.06 14.44 -5.44
C GLU A 117 7.05 15.18 -4.55
N GLY A 118 6.61 16.38 -4.94
CA GLY A 118 5.61 17.12 -4.17
C GLY A 118 4.27 16.37 -4.04
N THR A 119 3.87 15.62 -5.07
CA THR A 119 2.66 14.79 -5.03
C THR A 119 2.85 13.57 -4.15
N LEU A 120 4.01 12.91 -4.23
CA LEU A 120 4.36 11.76 -3.39
C LEU A 120 4.45 12.16 -1.92
N ARG A 121 5.15 13.25 -1.61
CA ARG A 121 5.26 13.80 -0.24
C ARG A 121 3.90 14.16 0.35
N ALA A 122 3.01 14.78 -0.45
CA ALA A 122 1.67 15.14 -0.02
C ALA A 122 0.72 13.94 0.11
N PHE A 123 1.02 12.82 -0.56
CA PHE A 123 0.28 11.57 -0.39
C PHE A 123 0.55 10.95 0.98
N HIS A 124 1.78 11.07 1.48
CA HIS A 124 2.16 10.63 2.81
C HIS A 124 1.71 11.59 3.91
N PHE A 125 1.60 11.08 5.14
CA PHE A 125 1.06 11.81 6.29
C PHE A 125 1.53 11.19 7.61
N GLU A 126 1.47 11.98 8.69
CA GLU A 126 1.71 11.51 10.04
C GLU A 126 0.48 10.87 10.69
N TYR A 127 0.72 9.85 11.51
CA TYR A 127 -0.29 9.24 12.37
C TYR A 127 0.32 8.78 13.70
N GLN A 128 -0.52 8.58 14.72
CA GLN A 128 -0.08 7.97 15.97
C GLN A 128 0.17 6.46 15.77
N SER A 129 1.43 6.07 15.70
CA SER A 129 1.83 4.67 15.54
C SER A 129 1.75 3.94 16.88
N ALA A 130 0.93 2.89 16.95
CA ALA A 130 0.84 2.05 18.14
C ALA A 130 2.11 1.22 18.37
N ALA A 131 2.74 0.73 17.29
CA ALA A 131 3.98 -0.04 17.34
C ALA A 131 5.16 0.84 17.80
N LYS A 132 5.24 2.08 17.32
CA LYS A 132 6.33 3.01 17.64
C LYS A 132 6.03 3.87 18.89
N ARG A 133 4.78 3.89 19.37
CA ARG A 133 4.29 4.68 20.52
C ARG A 133 4.56 6.19 20.39
N ARG A 134 4.44 6.72 19.16
CA ARG A 134 4.76 8.11 18.79
C ARG A 134 4.16 8.42 17.43
N CYS A 135 4.18 9.69 17.05
CA CYS A 135 3.86 10.10 15.68
C CYS A 135 4.91 9.56 14.71
N ALA A 136 4.43 8.99 13.60
CA ALA A 136 5.25 8.47 12.54
C ALA A 136 4.63 8.84 11.19
N ARG A 137 5.47 9.20 10.22
CA ARG A 137 5.01 9.36 8.85
C ARG A 137 4.82 7.99 8.19
N THR A 138 3.86 7.92 7.27
CA THR A 138 3.62 6.71 6.46
C THR A 138 4.77 6.40 5.51
N ASP A 139 5.64 7.37 5.26
CA ASP A 139 6.90 7.23 4.54
C ASP A 139 8.14 7.31 5.47
N ASP A 140 8.05 6.85 6.72
CA ASP A 140 9.20 6.84 7.63
C ASP A 140 9.57 5.44 8.15
N ASP A 141 10.77 4.99 7.77
CA ASP A 141 11.40 3.73 8.18
C ASP A 141 12.47 3.87 9.27
N SER A 142 12.82 5.10 9.66
CA SER A 142 13.96 5.40 10.54
C SER A 142 13.86 4.79 11.94
N TYR A 143 12.71 4.18 12.26
CA TYR A 143 12.36 3.67 13.59
C TYR A 143 12.12 2.16 13.63
N ASP A 144 12.47 1.44 12.56
CA ASP A 144 12.53 -0.02 12.61
C ASP A 144 13.70 -0.45 13.52
N ARG A 145 13.46 -1.38 14.45
CA ARG A 145 14.39 -1.79 15.55
C ARG A 145 15.74 -2.35 15.05
N PHE A 146 15.95 -2.45 13.74
CA PHE A 146 17.24 -2.70 13.09
C PHE A 146 17.52 -1.61 12.04
N PRO A 147 18.28 -0.55 12.37
CA PRO A 147 18.58 0.57 11.47
C PRO A 147 19.47 0.21 10.26
N PHE A 148 19.92 -1.05 10.17
CA PHE A 148 20.62 -1.59 9.00
C PHE A 148 19.65 -2.03 7.90
N ASN A 149 18.37 -2.20 8.22
CA ASN A 149 17.32 -2.46 7.23
C ASN A 149 16.85 -1.13 6.64
N ARG A 150 17.73 -0.51 5.86
CA ARG A 150 17.53 0.76 5.17
C ARG A 150 16.56 0.61 3.99
N ASN A 151 15.47 -0.16 4.11
CA ASN A 151 14.48 -0.34 3.04
C ASN A 151 13.26 0.53 3.33
N SER A 152 13.51 1.84 3.28
CA SER A 152 12.57 2.97 3.39
C SER A 152 11.25 2.72 2.69
N ASN A 153 10.22 2.35 3.45
CA ASN A 153 8.83 2.21 3.00
C ASN A 153 8.58 1.30 1.80
N ARG A 154 9.61 0.81 1.12
CA ARG A 154 9.54 0.05 -0.11
C ARG A 154 8.76 -1.22 0.12
N ALA A 155 8.99 -1.90 1.23
CA ALA A 155 8.19 -3.07 1.57
C ALA A 155 6.69 -2.71 1.70
N GLN A 156 6.33 -1.52 2.20
CA GLN A 156 4.93 -1.11 2.35
C GLN A 156 4.32 -0.72 1.00
N PHE A 157 5.07 -0.02 0.14
CA PHE A 157 4.56 0.60 -1.08
C PHE A 157 4.94 -0.11 -2.40
N SER A 158 5.86 -1.08 -2.39
CA SER A 158 6.32 -1.81 -3.58
C SER A 158 5.28 -2.76 -4.14
N TYR A 159 5.19 -2.82 -5.46
CA TYR A 159 4.40 -3.83 -6.17
C TYR A 159 5.14 -5.18 -6.27
N ASP A 160 6.46 -5.22 -6.05
CA ASP A 160 7.27 -6.44 -6.05
C ASP A 160 7.05 -7.24 -4.75
N SER A 161 6.67 -8.51 -4.84
CA SER A 161 6.55 -9.40 -3.67
C SER A 161 7.87 -9.80 -3.04
N GLU A 162 8.94 -9.86 -3.82
CA GLU A 162 10.24 -10.34 -3.35
C GLU A 162 10.98 -9.29 -2.52
N VAL A 163 10.65 -8.01 -2.76
CA VAL A 163 11.10 -6.85 -1.97
C VAL A 163 10.37 -6.78 -0.61
N VAL A 164 9.23 -7.45 -0.46
CA VAL A 164 8.33 -7.32 0.70
C VAL A 164 8.59 -8.39 1.77
N SER A 165 9.14 -9.55 1.42
CA SER A 165 9.17 -10.74 2.29
C SER A 165 10.35 -10.84 3.28
N SER A 166 11.48 -10.18 3.02
CA SER A 166 12.68 -10.36 3.86
C SER A 166 12.94 -9.22 4.84
N GLY A 167 12.48 -7.99 4.53
CA GLY A 167 12.86 -6.78 5.28
C GLY A 167 14.34 -6.78 5.66
N LEU A 168 15.21 -7.19 4.75
CA LEU A 168 16.65 -7.31 4.95
C LEU A 168 17.34 -6.68 3.75
N TYR A 169 17.98 -5.54 3.99
CA TYR A 169 18.95 -4.91 3.11
C TYR A 169 20.24 -5.75 3.13
N TYR A 170 20.40 -6.64 2.15
CA TYR A 170 21.69 -7.28 1.89
C TYR A 170 22.33 -6.68 0.63
N PRO A 171 23.62 -6.29 0.66
CA PRO A 171 24.32 -5.71 -0.48
C PRO A 171 24.25 -6.55 -1.76
N TRP A 172 24.19 -7.88 -1.65
CA TRP A 172 24.07 -8.77 -2.80
C TRP A 172 22.72 -8.64 -3.55
N ARG A 173 21.65 -8.16 -2.89
CA ARG A 173 20.36 -7.88 -3.55
C ARG A 173 20.35 -6.57 -4.32
N LEU A 174 21.30 -5.66 -4.09
CA LEU A 174 21.48 -4.47 -4.94
C LEU A 174 22.14 -4.82 -6.28
N ALA A 175 22.90 -5.92 -6.33
CA ALA A 175 23.47 -6.46 -7.56
C ALA A 175 22.42 -7.19 -8.42
N TRP A 176 21.33 -7.67 -7.80
CA TRP A 176 20.15 -8.18 -8.49
C TRP A 176 19.17 -7.03 -8.76
N ARG A 177 19.15 -6.53 -10.00
CA ARG A 177 18.01 -5.75 -10.47
C ARG A 177 16.82 -6.68 -10.57
N ALA A 178 15.99 -6.73 -9.53
CA ALA A 178 14.65 -7.27 -9.67
C ALA A 178 13.98 -6.54 -10.85
N ALA A 179 13.27 -7.29 -11.70
CA ALA A 179 12.47 -6.68 -12.75
C ALA A 179 11.55 -5.62 -12.12
N SER A 180 11.35 -4.49 -12.81
CA SER A 180 10.44 -3.47 -12.27
C SER A 180 9.09 -4.16 -12.03
N PRO A 181 8.47 -4.00 -10.85
CA PRO A 181 7.20 -4.65 -10.58
C PRO A 181 6.04 -4.09 -11.43
N PHE A 182 6.33 -3.06 -12.22
CA PHE A 182 5.45 -2.47 -13.21
C PHE A 182 5.61 -3.09 -14.60
N GLU A 183 6.71 -3.81 -14.87
CA GLU A 183 6.94 -4.47 -16.15
C GLU A 183 5.86 -5.54 -16.39
N GLY A 184 5.19 -5.45 -17.54
CA GLY A 184 4.07 -6.34 -17.87
C GLY A 184 2.76 -6.04 -17.14
N SER A 185 2.64 -4.91 -16.44
CA SER A 185 1.39 -4.51 -15.78
C SER A 185 0.91 -3.11 -16.18
N ALA A 186 -0.39 -2.86 -15.94
CA ALA A 186 -1.10 -1.64 -16.24
C ALA A 186 -2.07 -1.31 -15.10
N GLU A 187 -2.59 -0.08 -15.09
CA GLU A 187 -3.62 0.38 -14.14
C GLU A 187 -3.20 0.25 -12.67
N HIS A 188 -2.06 0.83 -12.33
CA HIS A 188 -1.54 0.81 -10.97
C HIS A 188 -2.31 1.78 -10.08
N LEU A 189 -2.84 1.27 -8.98
CA LEU A 189 -3.53 2.05 -7.95
C LEU A 189 -2.95 1.74 -6.57
N THR A 190 -2.56 2.77 -5.84
CA THR A 190 -2.16 2.71 -4.42
C THR A 190 -3.13 3.55 -3.61
N THR A 191 -3.79 2.93 -2.64
CA THR A 191 -4.71 3.58 -1.71
C THR A 191 -4.16 3.51 -0.29
N ALA A 192 -4.08 4.66 0.39
CA ALA A 192 -3.71 4.73 1.81
C ALA A 192 -4.93 5.09 2.67
N MET A 193 -5.26 4.24 3.63
CA MET A 193 -6.40 4.38 4.52
C MET A 193 -5.94 4.28 5.98
N LYS A 194 -6.09 5.37 6.74
CA LYS A 194 -5.92 5.35 8.19
C LYS A 194 -7.11 4.63 8.83
N TYR A 195 -6.85 3.87 9.88
CA TYR A 195 -7.88 3.26 10.70
C TYR A 195 -7.53 3.34 12.19
N GLU A 196 -8.54 3.19 13.02
CA GLU A 196 -8.44 3.02 14.45
C GLU A 196 -9.35 1.86 14.83
N THR A 197 -8.86 0.95 15.67
CA THR A 197 -9.64 -0.19 16.13
C THR A 197 -10.40 0.19 17.40
N ALA A 198 -11.66 -0.21 17.50
CA ALA A 198 -12.47 -0.10 18.70
C ALA A 198 -12.93 -1.49 19.12
N GLY A 199 -12.80 -1.82 20.41
CA GLY A 199 -13.08 -3.18 20.91
C GLY A 199 -12.19 -4.26 20.28
N GLY A 200 -10.96 -3.92 19.87
CA GLY A 200 -10.03 -4.84 19.23
C GLY A 200 -10.34 -5.13 17.76
N LEU A 201 -11.13 -4.29 17.08
CA LEU A 201 -11.49 -4.48 15.68
C LEU A 201 -11.61 -3.15 14.90
N ALA A 202 -11.21 -3.14 13.63
CA ALA A 202 -11.56 -2.07 12.68
C ALA A 202 -12.09 -2.67 11.37
N CYS A 203 -13.15 -2.10 10.81
CA CYS A 203 -13.64 -2.41 9.47
C CYS A 203 -13.27 -1.28 8.53
N VAL A 204 -12.26 -1.50 7.69
CA VAL A 204 -11.80 -0.48 6.73
C VAL A 204 -12.47 -0.70 5.38
N LEU A 205 -13.39 0.19 5.03
CA LEU A 205 -14.09 0.18 3.75
C LEU A 205 -13.26 0.87 2.67
N PHE A 206 -13.10 0.22 1.52
CA PHE A 206 -12.45 0.81 0.35
C PHE A 206 -13.11 0.31 -0.94
N SER A 207 -12.86 1.00 -2.05
CA SER A 207 -13.42 0.64 -3.35
C SER A 207 -12.29 0.53 -4.38
N LEU A 208 -12.37 -0.47 -5.24
CA LEU A 208 -11.45 -0.65 -6.36
C LEU A 208 -12.21 -0.63 -7.69
N PRO A 209 -11.79 0.20 -8.67
CA PRO A 209 -12.24 0.07 -10.04
C PRO A 209 -11.59 -1.19 -10.64
N LEU A 210 -12.39 -2.11 -11.15
CA LEU A 210 -11.96 -3.40 -11.70
C LEU A 210 -12.52 -3.60 -13.10
N ARG A 211 -11.72 -4.20 -13.98
CA ARG A 211 -12.11 -4.69 -15.31
C ARG A 211 -12.30 -6.22 -15.29
N PRO A 212 -12.96 -6.82 -16.29
CA PRO A 212 -13.15 -8.28 -16.39
C PRO A 212 -11.86 -9.01 -16.82
N THR A 213 -10.88 -9.06 -15.92
CA THR A 213 -9.50 -9.52 -16.18
C THR A 213 -8.76 -9.69 -14.85
N GLU A 214 -7.54 -10.23 -14.89
CA GLU A 214 -6.76 -10.57 -13.70
C GLU A 214 -6.08 -9.35 -13.08
N TYR A 215 -6.20 -9.22 -11.76
CA TYR A 215 -5.53 -8.19 -10.97
C TYR A 215 -4.77 -8.85 -9.82
N VAL A 216 -3.59 -8.32 -9.55
CA VAL A 216 -2.91 -8.55 -8.29
C VAL A 216 -3.37 -7.47 -7.31
N ILE A 217 -4.01 -7.88 -6.22
CA ILE A 217 -4.41 -6.99 -5.12
C ILE A 217 -3.61 -7.35 -3.88
N ARG A 218 -3.04 -6.34 -3.22
CA ARG A 218 -2.30 -6.51 -1.96
C ARG A 218 -2.74 -5.48 -0.94
N ILE A 219 -2.84 -5.91 0.31
CA ILE A 219 -3.17 -5.05 1.43
C ILE A 219 -2.08 -5.21 2.46
N ASN A 220 -1.36 -4.12 2.70
CA ASN A 220 -0.31 -4.05 3.71
C ASN A 220 -0.80 -3.21 4.89
N ASP A 221 -0.67 -3.73 6.09
CA ASP A 221 -0.88 -2.95 7.31
C ASP A 221 0.48 -2.51 7.85
N ILE A 222 0.73 -1.20 7.88
CA ILE A 222 2.03 -0.64 8.30
C ILE A 222 2.37 -1.07 9.74
N GLU A 223 1.34 -1.24 10.57
CA GLU A 223 1.44 -1.57 12.00
C GLU A 223 1.29 -3.08 12.28
N GLY A 224 0.78 -3.88 11.34
CA GLY A 224 0.42 -5.30 11.49
C GLY A 224 1.59 -6.26 11.34
N ARG A 225 2.64 -6.10 12.16
CA ARG A 225 3.86 -6.94 12.14
C ARG A 225 3.74 -8.09 13.14
N GLU A 226 4.18 -9.30 12.78
CA GLU A 226 4.25 -10.40 13.76
C GLU A 226 5.30 -10.08 14.86
N LYS A 227 4.93 -10.33 16.12
CA LYS A 227 5.66 -10.23 17.43
C LYS A 227 7.21 -10.10 17.37
N PRO A 228 7.82 -9.56 18.46
CA PRO A 228 8.69 -8.36 18.50
C PRO A 228 9.88 -8.39 17.51
N PRO A 229 10.64 -7.30 17.37
CA PRO A 229 10.68 -6.58 16.09
C PRO A 229 11.08 -7.51 14.93
N SER A 230 10.14 -8.31 14.45
CA SER A 230 10.42 -9.13 13.29
C SER A 230 10.13 -8.27 12.07
N ASN A 231 11.07 -8.22 11.13
CA ASN A 231 10.84 -7.62 9.81
C ASN A 231 9.95 -8.53 8.93
N ARG A 232 9.41 -9.61 9.51
CA ARG A 232 8.54 -10.58 8.84
C ARG A 232 7.10 -10.11 8.94
N ARG A 233 6.46 -9.99 7.78
CA ARG A 233 5.03 -9.73 7.68
C ARG A 233 4.25 -11.02 7.77
N VAL A 234 2.98 -10.88 8.15
CA VAL A 234 1.97 -11.91 7.90
C VAL A 234 2.03 -12.26 6.41
N GLY A 235 2.21 -13.55 6.09
CA GLY A 235 2.46 -14.01 4.72
C GLY A 235 1.48 -13.43 3.69
N ASP A 236 2.01 -13.07 2.52
CA ASP A 236 1.28 -12.45 1.41
C ASP A 236 0.00 -13.24 1.05
N ARG A 237 -1.14 -12.56 0.96
CA ARG A 237 -2.26 -13.08 0.15
C ARG A 237 -1.97 -12.73 -1.31
N ARG A 238 -1.46 -13.70 -2.06
CA ARG A 238 -1.49 -13.65 -3.53
C ARG A 238 -2.86 -14.13 -3.97
N PHE A 239 -3.60 -13.23 -4.59
CA PHE A 239 -4.87 -13.55 -5.20
C PHE A 239 -4.58 -13.80 -6.69
N PRO A 240 -4.59 -15.07 -7.17
CA PRO A 240 -4.55 -15.35 -8.59
C PRO A 240 -5.81 -14.82 -9.29
#